data_AF-A0A2W6DRG2-F1
#
_entry.id   AF-A0A2W6DRG2-F1
#
_cell.length_a   1.000
_cell.length_b   1.000
_cell.length_c   1.000
_cell.angle_alpha   90.00
_cell.angle_beta   90.00
_cell.angle_gamma   90.00
#
_symmetry.space_group_name_H-M   'P 1'
#
loop_
_entity.id
_entity.type
_entity.pdbx_description
1 polymer ?
#
loop_
_entity_poly.entity_id
_entity_poly.type
_entity_poly.pdbx_seq_one_letter_code
_entity_poly.pdbx_strand_id
1 'polypeptide(L)'
;MRASVIAAALGLAAGVAVTRHAHESPSSPWWDGRVGATPLRRSDLPMGGAVALVLARLLRKAGRRGTARAVTGLGLGAALGAVGTGLLDPLPSP
;
A
#
# COMPACT_ATOMS: atom_id res chain seq x y z
N MET A 1 -2.67 5.78 24.89
CA MET A 1 -1.70 5.99 23.78
C MET A 1 -1.14 4.70 23.18
N ARG A 2 -0.79 3.66 23.96
CA ARG A 2 -0.14 2.42 23.46
C ARG A 2 -0.94 1.66 22.39
N ALA A 3 -2.26 1.47 22.58
CA ALA A 3 -3.10 0.73 21.62
C ALA A 3 -3.15 1.35 20.21
N SER A 4 -3.10 2.68 20.10
CA SER A 4 -3.11 3.37 18.79
C SER A 4 -1.80 3.23 18.03
N VAL A 5 -0.67 3.11 18.74
CA VAL A 5 0.65 2.90 18.13
C VAL A 5 0.76 1.48 17.60
N ILE A 6 0.31 0.49 18.39
CA ILE A 6 0.27 -0.91 17.98
C ILE A 6 -0.61 -1.08 16.73
N ALA A 7 -1.80 -0.46 16.71
CA ALA A 7 -2.69 -0.54 15.55
C ALA A 7 -2.10 0.12 14.29
N ALA A 8 -1.36 1.22 14.43
CA ALA A 8 -0.67 1.86 13.31
C ALA A 8 0.49 0.98 12.79
N ALA A 9 1.28 0.38 13.68
CA ALA A 9 2.37 -0.52 13.32
C ALA A 9 1.86 -1.80 12.64
N LEU A 10 0.79 -2.40 13.15
CA LEU A 10 0.13 -3.55 12.53
C LEU A 10 -0.44 -3.20 11.15
N GLY A 11 -1.07 -2.02 11.02
CA GLY A 11 -1.50 -1.52 9.72
C GLY A 11 -0.34 -1.43 8.74
N LEU A 12 0.79 -0.87 9.18
CA LEU A 12 1.99 -0.70 8.37
C LEU A 12 2.54 -2.06 7.89
N ALA A 13 2.71 -3.02 8.80
CA ALA A 13 3.15 -4.37 8.45
C ALA A 13 2.18 -5.07 7.48
N ALA A 14 0.87 -4.96 7.72
CA ALA A 14 -0.15 -5.52 6.84
C ALA A 14 -0.12 -4.88 5.44
N GLY A 15 0.09 -3.56 5.34
CA GLY A 15 0.22 -2.86 4.07
C GLY A 15 1.40 -3.37 3.25
N VAL A 16 2.55 -3.57 3.89
CA VAL A 16 3.74 -4.14 3.22
C VAL A 16 3.46 -5.57 2.75
N ALA A 17 2.88 -6.42 3.61
CA ALA A 17 2.60 -7.82 3.29
C ALA A 17 1.60 -7.96 2.14
N VAL A 18 0.50 -7.18 2.15
CA VAL A 18 -0.51 -7.21 1.08
C VAL A 18 0.08 -6.72 -0.24
N THR A 19 0.92 -5.68 -0.21
CA THR A 19 1.53 -5.15 -1.45
C THR A 19 2.54 -6.14 -2.03
N ARG A 20 3.34 -6.77 -1.17
CA ARG A 20 4.23 -7.85 -1.58
C ARG A 20 3.46 -9.04 -2.17
N HIS A 21 2.40 -9.47 -1.52
CA HIS A 21 1.57 -10.56 -2.02
C HIS A 21 0.92 -10.22 -3.37
N ALA A 22 0.42 -8.99 -3.54
CA ALA A 22 -0.13 -8.52 -4.80
C ALA A 22 0.91 -8.45 -5.93
N HIS A 23 2.18 -8.22 -5.58
CA HIS A 23 3.29 -8.28 -6.53
C HIS A 23 3.67 -9.73 -6.89
N GLU A 24 3.74 -10.64 -5.91
CA GLU A 24 4.08 -12.06 -6.14
C GLU A 24 2.94 -12.85 -6.80
N SER A 25 1.69 -12.43 -6.61
CA SER A 25 0.49 -13.13 -7.10
C SER A 25 -0.57 -12.12 -7.57
N PRO A 26 -0.33 -11.43 -8.69
CA PRO A 26 -1.27 -10.48 -9.25
C PRO A 26 -2.59 -11.18 -9.61
N SER A 27 -3.71 -10.55 -9.24
CA SER A 27 -5.05 -11.09 -9.47
C SER A 27 -5.47 -11.14 -10.95
N SER A 28 -4.73 -10.46 -11.84
CA SER A 28 -4.90 -10.57 -13.28
C SER A 28 -3.64 -10.17 -14.04
N PRO A 29 -3.45 -10.65 -15.29
CA PRO A 29 -2.31 -10.27 -16.14
C PRO A 29 -2.23 -8.77 -16.44
N TRP A 30 -3.34 -8.03 -16.29
CA TRP A 30 -3.37 -6.58 -16.47
C TRP A 30 -2.51 -5.84 -15.45
N TRP A 31 -2.35 -6.42 -14.24
CA TRP A 31 -1.52 -5.87 -13.16
C TRP A 31 -0.02 -6.07 -13.40
N ASP A 32 0.36 -7.15 -14.10
CA ASP A 32 1.74 -7.37 -14.56
C ASP A 32 2.18 -6.42 -15.68
N GLY A 33 1.23 -5.68 -16.27
CA GLY A 33 1.52 -4.68 -17.29
C GLY A 33 2.30 -3.48 -16.75
N ARG A 34 3.11 -2.87 -17.62
CA ARG A 34 3.85 -1.64 -17.31
C ARG A 34 2.94 -0.45 -17.03
N VAL A 35 3.41 0.45 -16.17
CA VAL A 35 2.82 1.78 -15.96
C VAL A 35 3.39 2.75 -16.99
N GLY A 36 2.71 2.88 -18.13
CA GLY A 36 3.12 3.79 -19.20
C GLY A 36 4.53 3.45 -19.72
N ALA A 37 5.43 4.44 -19.73
CA ALA A 37 6.82 4.29 -20.14
C ALA A 37 7.79 4.00 -18.97
N THR A 38 7.30 3.79 -17.75
CA THR A 38 8.15 3.51 -16.58
C THR A 38 8.49 2.02 -16.51
N PRO A 39 9.61 1.62 -15.87
CA PRO A 39 9.94 0.22 -15.61
C PRO A 39 9.10 -0.42 -14.49
N LEU A 40 8.10 0.29 -13.94
CA LEU A 40 7.25 -0.19 -12.85
C LEU A 40 6.07 -1.00 -13.38
N ARG A 41 5.69 -2.09 -12.68
CA ARG A 41 4.43 -2.81 -12.93
C ARG A 41 3.27 -2.00 -12.36
N ARG A 42 2.06 -2.19 -12.90
CA ARG A 42 0.85 -1.65 -12.29
C ARG A 42 0.62 -2.19 -10.88
N SER A 43 1.07 -3.42 -10.61
CA SER A 43 1.10 -4.02 -9.26
C SER A 43 1.91 -3.20 -8.25
N ASP A 44 2.92 -2.45 -8.73
CA ASP A 44 3.78 -1.61 -7.88
C ASP A 44 3.20 -0.22 -7.62
N LEU A 45 2.03 0.10 -8.20
CA LEU A 45 1.35 1.34 -7.83
C LEU A 45 0.65 1.15 -6.48
N PRO A 46 0.86 2.04 -5.51
CA PRO A 46 0.20 1.97 -4.21
C PRO A 46 -1.27 2.44 -4.29
N MET A 47 -2.03 1.96 -5.27
CA MET A 47 -3.47 2.25 -5.43
C MET A 47 -4.23 1.91 -4.14
N GLY A 48 -3.96 0.73 -3.56
CA GLY A 48 -4.53 0.34 -2.26
C GLY A 48 -4.09 1.26 -1.11
N GLY A 49 -2.84 1.75 -1.14
CA GLY A 49 -2.32 2.70 -0.16
C GLY A 49 -2.99 4.08 -0.25
N ALA A 50 -3.21 4.57 -1.45
CA ALA A 50 -3.92 5.83 -1.70
C ALA A 50 -5.38 5.75 -1.23
N VAL A 51 -6.08 4.65 -1.55
CA VAL A 51 -7.45 4.40 -1.08
C VAL A 51 -7.50 4.34 0.45
N ALA A 52 -6.54 3.66 1.09
CA ALA A 52 -6.44 3.62 2.55
C ALA A 52 -6.25 5.04 3.15
N LEU A 53 -5.41 5.89 2.56
CA LEU A 53 -5.23 7.27 3.05
C LEU A 53 -6.51 8.11 2.92
N VAL A 54 -7.26 7.95 1.82
CA VAL A 54 -8.57 8.60 1.66
C VAL A 54 -9.56 8.12 2.72
N LEU A 55 -9.67 6.80 2.93
CA LEU A 55 -10.51 6.21 3.98
C LEU A 55 -10.11 6.68 5.39
N ALA A 56 -8.82 6.77 5.67
CA ALA A 56 -8.33 7.28 6.94
C ALA A 56 -8.75 8.74 7.19
N ARG A 57 -8.77 9.57 6.14
CA ARG A 57 -9.24 10.95 6.22
C ARG A 57 -10.75 11.02 6.49
N LEU A 58 -11.55 10.16 5.86
CA LEU A 58 -12.99 10.04 6.13
C LEU A 58 -13.28 9.59 7.57
N LEU A 59 -12.57 8.55 8.04
CA LEU A 59 -12.68 8.05 9.42
C LEU A 59 -12.27 9.11 10.45
N ARG A 60 -11.29 9.95 10.13
CA ARG A 60 -10.88 11.07 10.98
C ARG A 60 -11.97 12.14 11.06
N LYS A 61 -12.61 12.47 9.94
CA LYS A 61 -13.77 13.39 9.90
C LYS A 61 -14.95 12.84 10.70
N ALA A 62 -15.17 11.53 10.67
CA ALA A 62 -16.21 10.84 11.45
C ALA A 62 -15.86 10.64 12.94
N GLY A 63 -14.78 11.25 13.46
CA GLY A 63 -14.40 11.16 14.87
C GLY A 63 -13.72 9.85 15.29
N ARG A 64 -13.58 8.86 14.40
CA ARG A 64 -12.94 7.56 14.67
C ARG A 64 -11.41 7.63 14.59
N ARG A 65 -10.79 8.45 15.45
CA ARG A 65 -9.34 8.75 15.43
C ARG A 65 -8.45 7.51 15.59
N GLY A 66 -8.87 6.50 16.37
CA GLY A 66 -8.12 5.25 16.54
C GLY A 66 -8.04 4.44 15.25
N THR A 67 -9.19 4.20 14.61
CA THR A 67 -9.28 3.48 13.33
C THR A 67 -8.60 4.25 12.20
N ALA A 68 -8.76 5.57 12.16
CA ALA A 68 -8.09 6.42 11.18
C ALA A 68 -6.56 6.29 11.23
N ARG A 69 -5.96 6.14 12.42
CA ARG A 69 -4.51 5.92 12.58
C ARG A 69 -4.08 4.55 12.07
N ALA A 70 -4.83 3.49 12.36
CA ALA A 70 -4.54 2.15 11.86
C ALA A 70 -4.57 2.11 10.32
N VAL A 71 -5.60 2.72 9.72
CA VAL A 71 -5.76 2.79 8.26
C VAL A 71 -4.69 3.70 7.62
N THR A 72 -4.27 4.76 8.31
CA THR A 72 -3.12 5.59 7.86
C THR A 72 -1.84 4.78 7.84
N GLY A 73 -1.58 3.99 8.90
CA GLY A 73 -0.44 3.07 8.95
C GLY A 73 -0.47 2.07 7.80
N LEU A 74 -1.65 1.51 7.50
CA LEU A 74 -1.86 0.61 6.36
C LEU A 74 -1.56 1.28 5.02
N GLY A 75 -2.04 2.50 4.81
CA GLY A 75 -1.74 3.27 3.59
C GLY A 75 -0.26 3.54 3.40
N LEU A 76 0.45 3.91 4.48
CA LEU A 76 1.89 4.13 4.46
C LEU A 76 2.68 2.85 4.25
N GLY A 77 2.29 1.75 4.90
CA GLY A 77 2.90 0.45 4.71
C GLY A 77 2.76 -0.06 3.28
N ALA A 78 1.59 0.13 2.67
CA ALA A 78 1.37 -0.21 1.27
C ALA A 78 2.23 0.63 0.33
N ALA A 79 2.39 1.94 0.60
CA ALA A 79 3.28 2.80 -0.17
C ALA A 79 4.75 2.36 -0.06
N LEU A 80 5.22 2.03 1.15
CA LEU A 80 6.58 1.54 1.36
C LEU A 80 6.81 0.17 0.71
N GLY A 81 5.83 -0.74 0.81
CA GLY A 81 5.87 -2.05 0.17
C GLY A 81 5.98 -1.92 -1.36
N ALA A 82 5.16 -1.06 -1.96
CA ALA A 82 5.14 -0.78 -3.40
C ALA A 82 6.46 -0.21 -3.91
N VAL A 83 7.03 0.76 -3.18
CA VAL A 83 8.34 1.33 -3.52
C VAL A 83 9.44 0.28 -3.36
N GLY A 84 9.37 -0.56 -2.32
CA GLY A 84 10.32 -1.65 -2.10
C GLY A 84 10.28 -2.72 -3.21
N THR A 85 9.09 -3.20 -3.58
CA THR A 85 8.94 -4.21 -4.63
C THR A 85 9.33 -3.67 -5.99
N GLY A 86 8.88 -2.46 -6.34
CA GLY A 86 9.22 -1.84 -7.63
C GLY A 86 10.69 -1.50 -7.82
N LEU A 87 11.46 -1.30 -6.73
CA LEU A 87 12.91 -1.08 -6.79
C LEU A 87 13.72 -2.38 -6.76
N LEU A 88 13.23 -3.42 -6.09
CA LEU A 88 13.94 -4.69 -5.96
C LEU A 88 13.73 -5.63 -7.16
N ASP A 89 12.60 -5.50 -7.85
CA ASP A 89 12.28 -6.32 -9.03
C ASP A 89 11.69 -5.47 -10.19
N PRO A 90 12.48 -4.55 -10.76
CA PRO A 90 12.03 -3.71 -11.86
C PRO A 90 11.85 -4.55 -13.14
N LEU A 91 10.83 -4.23 -13.95
CA LEU A 91 10.72 -4.82 -15.28
C LEU A 91 11.92 -4.41 -16.15
N PRO A 92 12.38 -5.29 -17.06
CA PRO A 92 13.45 -4.96 -17.97
C PRO A 92 13.09 -3.72 -18.81
N SER A 93 14.07 -2.82 -18.93
CA SER A 93 14.01 -1.62 -19.77
C SER A 93 13.52 -1.98 -21.18
N PRO A 94 12.72 -1.10 -21.83
CA PRO A 94 12.38 -1.29 -23.24
C PRO A 94 13.63 -1.29 -24.13
#